data_AF-A0A2H5N0D0-F1
#
_entry.id   AF-A0A2H5N0D0-F1
#
_cell.length_a   1.000
_cell.length_b   1.000
_cell.length_c   1.000
_cell.angle_alpha   90.00
_cell.angle_beta   90.00
_cell.angle_gamma   90.00
#
_symmetry.space_group_name_H-M   'P 1'
#
loop_
_entity.id
_entity.type
_entity.pdbx_description
1 polymer ?
#
loop_
_entity_poly.entity_id
_entity_poly.type
_entity_poly.pdbx_seq_one_letter_code
_entity_poly.pdbx_strand_id
1 'polypeptide(L)'
;MGLTQAAIHAKHLSLLKSVHSFGIHIGVDADVSVCNTWISAYAKCDDLKMAELVFRGIEEGLRTVVSWNSMITGCTYGDKAHDL
;
A
#
# COMPACT_ATOMS: atom_id res chain seq x y z
N MET A 1 -23.77 2.71 9.44
CA MET A 1 -22.69 1.71 9.24
C MET A 1 -21.56 2.24 8.33
N GLY A 2 -21.82 3.11 7.34
CA GLY A 2 -20.76 3.68 6.48
C GLY A 2 -19.79 4.66 7.18
N LEU A 3 -20.29 5.57 8.03
CA LEU A 3 -19.45 6.59 8.68
C LEU A 3 -18.37 6.01 9.61
N THR A 4 -18.71 4.95 10.37
CA THR A 4 -17.76 4.30 11.28
C THR A 4 -16.67 3.56 10.52
N GLN A 5 -17.01 2.91 9.40
CA GLN A 5 -16.03 2.25 8.53
C GLN A 5 -15.09 3.24 7.85
N ALA A 6 -15.62 4.36 7.33
CA ALA A 6 -14.81 5.42 6.75
C ALA A 6 -13.84 6.05 7.78
N ALA A 7 -14.30 6.28 9.01
CA ALA A 7 -13.46 6.80 10.09
C ALA A 7 -12.35 5.82 10.50
N ILE A 8 -12.67 4.51 10.55
CA ILE A 8 -11.69 3.45 10.79
C ILE A 8 -10.63 3.45 9.67
N HIS A 9 -11.03 3.42 8.40
CA HIS A 9 -10.09 3.47 7.27
C HIS A 9 -9.19 4.71 7.29
N ALA A 10 -9.76 5.90 7.54
CA ALA A 10 -8.98 7.13 7.65
C ALA A 10 -7.93 7.07 8.79
N LYS A 11 -8.31 6.49 9.94
CA LYS A 11 -7.38 6.28 11.06
C LYS A 11 -6.29 5.25 10.72
N HIS A 12 -6.63 4.15 10.04
CA HIS A 12 -5.65 3.17 9.59
C HIS A 12 -4.67 3.76 8.58
N LEU A 13 -5.16 4.55 7.61
CA LEU A 13 -4.33 5.17 6.57
C LEU A 13 -3.34 6.20 7.15
N SER A 14 -3.77 7.02 8.11
CA SER A 14 -2.89 8.00 8.77
C SER A 14 -1.79 7.34 9.59
N LEU A 15 -2.14 6.28 10.33
CA LEU A 15 -1.15 5.46 11.03
C LEU A 15 -0.18 4.79 10.04
N LEU A 16 -0.71 4.18 8.97
CA LEU A 16 0.09 3.52 7.94
C LEU A 16 1.15 4.45 7.34
N LYS A 17 0.76 5.68 6.98
CA LYS A 17 1.68 6.71 6.46
C LYS A 17 2.77 7.08 7.47
N SER A 18 2.41 7.13 8.76
CA SER A 18 3.37 7.44 9.83
C SER A 18 4.40 6.33 10.00
N VAL A 19 3.97 5.06 10.00
CA VAL A 19 4.88 3.91 10.11
C VAL A 19 5.75 3.77 8.86
N HIS A 20 5.20 3.96 7.66
CA HIS A 20 5.99 3.95 6.43
C HIS A 20 7.03 5.07 6.41
N SER A 21 6.66 6.30 6.78
CA SER A 21 7.63 7.41 6.89
C SER A 21 8.74 7.12 7.91
N PHE A 22 8.41 6.45 9.02
CA PHE A 22 9.41 6.00 9.98
C PHE A 22 10.31 4.90 9.38
N GLY A 23 9.73 3.97 8.61
CA GLY A 23 10.46 2.94 7.85
C GLY A 23 11.50 3.54 6.90
N ILE A 24 11.12 4.58 6.16
CA ILE A 24 12.03 5.33 5.28
C ILE A 24 13.18 5.91 6.11
N HIS A 25 12.84 6.53 7.24
CA HIS A 25 13.83 7.18 8.11
C HIS A 25 14.87 6.21 8.68
N ILE A 26 14.46 4.98 9.00
CA ILE A 26 15.37 3.94 9.51
C ILE A 26 15.98 3.06 8.41
N GLY A 27 15.63 3.30 7.14
CA GLY A 27 16.22 2.65 5.97
C GLY A 27 15.71 1.24 5.66
N VAL A 28 14.57 0.80 6.22
CA VAL A 28 14.04 -0.56 5.94
C VAL A 28 13.36 -0.68 4.57
N ASP A 29 13.08 0.43 3.89
CA ASP A 29 12.47 0.44 2.55
C ASP A 29 13.45 0.06 1.42
N ALA A 30 14.71 -0.26 1.75
CA ALA A 30 15.61 -0.93 0.81
C ALA A 30 15.26 -2.42 0.63
N ASP A 31 14.49 -3.02 1.55
CA ASP A 31 14.07 -4.41 1.45
C ASP A 31 12.79 -4.53 0.59
N VAL A 32 12.91 -5.27 -0.52
CA VAL A 32 11.79 -5.53 -1.45
C VAL A 32 10.59 -6.18 -0.76
N SER A 33 10.82 -7.02 0.24
CA SER A 33 9.75 -7.66 1.03
C SER A 33 8.97 -6.63 1.86
N VAL A 34 9.69 -5.64 2.42
CA VAL A 34 9.07 -4.51 3.14
C VAL A 34 8.27 -3.66 2.17
N CYS A 35 8.82 -3.33 0.99
CA CYS A 35 8.09 -2.62 -0.05
C CYS A 35 6.82 -3.37 -0.50
N ASN A 36 6.88 -4.68 -0.68
CA ASN A 36 5.71 -5.51 -1.01
C ASN A 36 4.63 -5.47 0.08
N THR A 37 5.05 -5.36 1.34
CA THR A 37 4.15 -5.19 2.49
C THR A 37 3.46 -3.84 2.44
N TRP A 38 4.21 -2.76 2.14
CA TRP A 38 3.63 -1.42 1.98
C TRP A 38 2.64 -1.33 0.82
N ILE A 39 2.98 -1.88 -0.36
CA ILE A 39 2.07 -1.94 -1.51
C ILE A 39 0.74 -2.58 -1.11
N SER A 40 0.81 -3.74 -0.45
CA SER A 40 -0.38 -4.47 0.00
C SER A 40 -1.17 -3.69 1.06
N ALA A 41 -0.48 -3.02 1.99
CA ALA A 41 -1.11 -2.28 3.08
C ALA A 41 -1.83 -1.01 2.57
N TYR A 42 -1.22 -0.27 1.64
CA TYR A 42 -1.84 0.90 1.03
C TYR A 42 -3.04 0.53 0.19
N ALA A 43 -2.97 -0.54 -0.59
CA ALA A 43 -4.09 -1.00 -1.39
C ALA A 43 -5.29 -1.45 -0.53
N LYS A 44 -5.04 -2.08 0.62
CA LYS A 44 -6.10 -2.43 1.60
C LYS A 44 -6.74 -1.22 2.29
N CYS A 45 -6.10 -0.05 2.23
CA CYS A 45 -6.63 1.21 2.75
C CYS A 45 -7.17 2.11 1.62
N ASP A 46 -7.43 1.53 0.43
CA ASP A 46 -7.91 2.21 -0.78
C ASP A 46 -7.00 3.35 -1.30
N ASP A 47 -5.74 3.40 -0.87
CA ASP A 47 -4.74 4.39 -1.34
C ASP A 47 -3.84 3.78 -2.41
N LEU A 48 -4.44 3.38 -3.54
CA LEU A 48 -3.73 2.76 -4.67
C LEU A 48 -2.61 3.65 -5.24
N LYS A 49 -2.78 4.97 -5.14
CA LYS A 49 -1.76 5.93 -5.57
C LYS A 49 -0.47 5.76 -4.76
N MET A 50 -0.58 5.60 -3.45
CA MET A 50 0.59 5.33 -2.61
C MET A 50 1.17 3.93 -2.86
N ALA A 51 0.32 2.92 -3.09
CA ALA A 51 0.79 1.58 -3.47
C ALA A 51 1.63 1.62 -4.77
N GLU A 52 1.17 2.36 -5.78
CA GLU A 52 1.90 2.56 -7.04
C GLU A 52 3.23 3.28 -6.83
N LEU A 53 3.25 4.33 -5.99
CA LEU A 53 4.47 5.09 -5.69
C LEU A 53 5.54 4.18 -5.05
N VAL A 54 5.15 3.34 -4.09
CA VAL A 54 6.07 2.37 -3.48
C VAL A 54 6.56 1.37 -4.52
N PHE A 55 5.67 0.81 -5.34
CA PHE A 55 6.05 -0.15 -6.38
C PHE A 55 7.05 0.45 -7.39
N ARG A 56 6.83 1.70 -7.81
CA ARG A 56 7.74 2.42 -8.71
C ARG A 56 9.08 2.77 -8.05
N GLY A 57 9.09 2.91 -6.72
CA GLY A 57 10.30 3.13 -5.93
C GLY A 57 11.21 1.90 -5.83
N ILE A 58 10.69 0.69 -6.05
CA ILE A 58 11.52 -0.52 -6.15
C ILE A 58 12.31 -0.46 -7.47
N GLU A 59 13.63 -0.62 -7.37
CA GLU A 59 14.52 -0.74 -8.52
C GLU A 59 14.01 -1.85 -9.46
N GLU A 60 13.97 -1.56 -10.76
CA GLU A 60 13.29 -2.42 -11.74
C GLU A 60 13.85 -3.85 -11.75
N GLY A 61 15.17 -4.03 -11.62
CA GLY A 61 15.82 -5.34 -11.56
C GLY A 61 15.57 -6.13 -10.26
N LEU A 62 15.07 -5.47 -9.21
CA LEU A 62 14.77 -6.08 -7.91
C LEU A 62 13.28 -6.40 -7.74
N ARG A 63 12.42 -6.00 -8.68
CA ARG A 63 10.99 -6.32 -8.63
C ARG A 63 10.79 -7.81 -8.82
N THR A 64 10.07 -8.42 -7.89
CA THR A 64 9.80 -9.86 -7.90
C THR A 64 8.38 -10.15 -8.36
N VAL A 65 8.08 -11.42 -8.62
CA VAL A 65 6.70 -11.90 -8.85
C VAL A 65 5.77 -11.45 -7.72
N VAL A 66 6.28 -11.43 -6.48
CA VAL A 66 5.52 -10.95 -5.31
C VAL A 66 5.19 -9.47 -5.45
N SER A 67 6.10 -8.63 -5.93
CA SER A 67 5.87 -7.19 -6.14
C SER A 67 4.73 -6.94 -7.13
N TRP A 68 4.72 -7.66 -8.26
CA TRP A 68 3.65 -7.57 -9.26
C TRP A 68 2.32 -8.11 -8.73
N ASN A 69 2.35 -9.25 -8.03
CA ASN A 69 1.14 -9.83 -7.43
C ASN A 69 0.52 -8.90 -6.39
N SER A 70 1.34 -8.25 -5.55
CA SER A 70 0.88 -7.26 -4.57
C SER A 70 0.19 -6.08 -5.25
N MET A 71 0.75 -5.57 -6.35
CA MET A 71 0.18 -4.45 -7.09
C MET A 71 -1.15 -4.83 -7.77
N ILE A 72 -1.19 -5.95 -8.49
CA ILE A 72 -2.40 -6.45 -9.19
C ILE A 72 -3.51 -6.75 -8.17
N THR A 73 -3.17 -7.46 -7.10
CA THR A 73 -4.11 -7.75 -6.01
C THR A 73 -4.65 -6.46 -5.42
N GLY A 74 -3.80 -5.44 -5.27
CA GLY A 74 -4.21 -4.12 -4.84
C GLY A 74 -5.29 -3.52 -5.73
N CYS A 75 -5.13 -3.54 -7.05
CA CYS A 75 -6.12 -3.02 -8.00
C CYS A 75 -7.51 -3.67 -7.83
N THR A 76 -7.58 -4.95 -7.44
CA THR A 76 -8.88 -5.63 -7.19
C THR A 76 -9.62 -5.11 -5.95
N TYR A 77 -8.95 -4.40 -5.03
CA TYR A 77 -9.61 -3.71 -3.92
C TYR A 77 -10.23 -2.38 -4.36
N GLY A 78 -9.57 -1.64 -5.24
CA GLY A 78 -10.07 -0.35 -5.76
C GLY A 78 -11.36 -0.48 -6.57
N ASP A 79 -11.55 -1.59 -7.29
CA ASP A 79 -12.78 -1.84 -8.07
C ASP A 79 -14.03 -2.01 -7.19
N LYS A 80 -13.89 -2.36 -5.90
CA LYS A 80 -15.04 -2.47 -4.99
C LYS A 80 -15.71 -1.14 -4.68
N ALA A 81 -15.13 -0.01 -5.10
CA ALA A 81 -15.71 1.32 -4.93
C ALA A 81 -16.62 1.75 -6.11
N HIS A 82 -16.61 1.02 -7.24
CA HIS A 82 -17.38 1.42 -8.44
C HIS A 82 -18.72 0.65 -8.61
N ASP A 83 -19.02 -0.28 -7.71
CA ASP A 83 -20.22 -1.14 -7.74
C ASP A 83 -21.20 -0.90 -6.56
N LEU A 84 -21.08 0.24 -5.84
CA LEU A 84 -22.02 0.63 -4.78
C LEU A 84 -22.64 2.01 -5.02
#